data_AF-A0A0T6BDT8-F1
#
_entry.id   AF-A0A0T6BDT8-F1
#
_cell.length_a   1.000
_cell.length_b   1.000
_cell.length_c   1.000
_cell.angle_alpha   90.00
_cell.angle_beta   90.00
_cell.angle_gamma   90.00
#
_symmetry.space_group_name_H-M   'P 1'
#
loop_
_entity.id
_entity.type
_entity.pdbx_description
1 polymer ?
#
loop_
_entity_poly.entity_id
_entity_poly.type
_entity_poly.pdbx_seq_one_letter_code
_entity_poly.pdbx_strand_id
1 'polypeptide(L)'
;MDAQRIQDDEYEWQYYDFSSTNFIIQFKRYILDTIKMKIEYLESETLLALPAELMPVYRKKYATLQEEFKKVACAEIKEVEEDIRQSFAIPKHLLLPGENNDVPCPSSEIHALEEEIKETESDYKKKRALKYLLEKEVELVSNLEELLQRAENVHSKIKRWQEVNESDSHLALLNLRKDLLKKMVLLQSKHKYMIK
;
A
#
# COMPACT_ATOMS: atom_id res chain seq x y z
N MET A 1 -2.80 21.20 -40.27
CA MET A 1 -2.80 19.80 -39.80
C MET A 1 -4.23 19.49 -39.41
N ASP A 2 -4.78 18.39 -39.93
CA ASP A 2 -6.15 17.96 -39.62
C ASP A 2 -6.25 17.52 -38.16
N ALA A 3 -7.32 17.92 -37.47
CA ALA A 3 -7.54 17.58 -36.07
C ALA A 3 -7.54 16.06 -35.82
N GLN A 4 -8.04 15.28 -36.78
CA GLN A 4 -8.03 13.82 -36.72
C GLN A 4 -6.60 13.26 -36.67
N ARG A 5 -5.67 13.83 -37.43
CA ARG A 5 -4.28 13.35 -37.48
C ARG A 5 -3.55 13.59 -36.16
N ILE A 6 -3.83 14.72 -35.51
CA ILE A 6 -3.26 15.03 -34.20
C ILE A 6 -3.71 13.98 -33.17
N GLN A 7 -4.99 13.63 -33.17
CA GLN A 7 -5.53 12.60 -32.29
C GLN A 7 -4.92 11.21 -32.59
N ASP A 8 -4.80 10.84 -33.86
CA ASP A 8 -4.20 9.57 -34.24
C ASP A 8 -2.71 9.51 -33.85
N ASP A 9 -1.97 10.62 -34.02
CA ASP A 9 -0.57 10.75 -33.56
C ASP A 9 -0.47 10.61 -32.04
N GLU A 10 -1.37 11.21 -31.26
CA GLU A 10 -1.40 11.08 -29.79
C GLU A 10 -1.60 9.63 -29.36
N TYR A 11 -2.51 8.91 -30.01
CA TYR A 11 -2.78 7.50 -29.72
C TYR A 11 -1.57 6.62 -30.07
N GLU A 12 -0.93 6.88 -31.21
CA GLU A 12 0.32 6.22 -31.61
C GLU A 12 1.44 6.46 -30.60
N TRP A 13 1.60 7.71 -30.12
CA TRP A 13 2.58 8.05 -29.09
C TRP A 13 2.36 7.28 -27.80
N GLN A 14 1.12 7.14 -27.34
CA GLN A 14 0.83 6.42 -26.10
C GLN A 14 1.11 4.91 -26.20
N TYR A 15 1.01 4.33 -27.39
CA TYR A 15 1.20 2.89 -27.58
C TYR A 15 2.63 2.51 -27.99
N TYR A 16 3.23 3.29 -28.90
CA TYR A 16 4.52 2.97 -29.53
C TYR A 16 5.67 3.86 -29.04
N ASP A 17 5.41 4.91 -28.26
CA ASP A 17 6.38 5.97 -27.93
C ASP A 17 6.94 6.72 -29.16
N PHE A 18 6.22 6.68 -30.29
CA PHE A 18 6.45 7.53 -31.45
C PHE A 18 5.17 7.63 -32.29
N SER A 19 5.12 8.60 -33.22
CA SER A 19 4.08 8.66 -34.24
C SER A 19 4.61 8.41 -35.64
N SER A 20 3.76 7.84 -36.49
CA SER A 20 4.01 7.64 -37.92
C SER A 20 4.40 8.95 -38.62
N THR A 21 3.77 10.08 -38.24
CA THR A 21 4.16 11.41 -38.73
C THR A 21 5.62 11.73 -38.40
N ASN A 22 6.07 11.48 -37.17
CA ASN A 22 7.46 11.69 -36.78
C ASN A 22 8.38 10.74 -37.57
N PHE A 23 8.02 9.46 -37.68
CA PHE A 23 8.77 8.48 -38.47
C PHE A 23 8.95 8.93 -39.93
N ILE A 24 7.88 9.37 -40.60
CA ILE A 24 7.92 9.87 -41.98
C ILE A 24 8.88 11.06 -42.12
N ILE A 25 8.84 12.01 -41.17
CA ILE A 25 9.74 13.17 -41.17
C ILE A 25 11.19 12.73 -41.04
N GLN A 26 11.49 11.81 -40.12
CA GLN A 26 12.83 11.27 -39.91
C GLN A 26 13.32 10.50 -41.12
N PHE A 27 12.48 9.63 -41.68
CA PHE A 27 12.76 8.85 -42.87
C PHE A 27 13.07 9.75 -44.07
N LYS A 28 12.24 10.78 -44.29
CA LYS A 28 12.48 11.78 -45.33
C LYS A 28 13.82 12.47 -45.16
N ARG A 29 14.13 12.94 -43.95
CA ARG A 29 15.42 13.58 -43.67
C ARG A 29 16.59 12.65 -43.99
N TYR A 30 16.52 11.40 -43.53
CA TYR A 30 17.55 10.39 -43.76
C TYR A 30 17.81 10.15 -45.25
N ILE A 31 16.76 10.01 -46.07
CA ILE A 31 16.88 9.81 -47.51
C ILE A 31 17.51 11.03 -48.19
N LEU A 32 17.05 12.25 -47.86
CA LEU A 32 17.59 13.48 -48.45
C LEU A 32 19.06 13.71 -48.08
N ASP A 33 19.44 13.42 -46.84
CA ASP A 33 20.83 13.51 -46.38
C ASP A 33 21.72 12.47 -47.09
N THR A 34 21.18 11.25 -47.28
CA THR A 34 21.89 10.19 -48.02
C THR A 34 22.12 10.59 -49.49
N ILE A 35 21.11 11.14 -50.17
CA ILE A 35 21.24 11.65 -51.53
C ILE A 35 22.31 12.74 -51.60
N LYS A 36 22.26 13.71 -50.69
CA LYS A 36 23.24 14.79 -50.61
C LYS A 36 24.66 14.23 -50.46
N MET A 37 24.88 13.37 -49.46
CA MET A 37 26.18 12.78 -49.18
C MET A 37 26.73 11.99 -50.37
N LYS A 38 25.89 11.21 -51.05
CA LYS A 38 26.31 10.42 -52.22
C LYS A 38 26.68 11.28 -53.41
N ILE A 39 25.96 12.38 -53.64
CA ILE A 39 26.26 13.32 -54.74
C ILE A 39 27.52 14.12 -54.42
N GLU A 40 27.68 14.60 -53.18
CA GLU A 40 28.90 15.29 -52.74
C GLU A 40 30.13 14.38 -52.83
N TYR A 41 29.99 13.10 -52.48
CA TYR A 41 31.03 12.10 -52.67
C TYR A 41 31.40 11.95 -54.16
N LEU A 42 30.40 11.79 -55.04
CA LEU A 42 30.62 11.66 -56.48
C LEU A 42 31.23 12.93 -57.10
N GLU A 43 30.82 14.10 -56.64
CA GLU A 43 31.40 15.40 -57.00
C GLU A 43 32.88 15.45 -56.59
N SER A 44 33.21 15.05 -55.36
CA SER A 44 34.59 15.09 -54.86
C SER A 44 35.53 14.17 -55.66
N GLU A 45 35.10 12.95 -55.97
CA GLU A 45 35.87 11.97 -56.76
C GLU A 45 36.10 12.46 -58.20
N THR A 46 35.07 13.05 -58.82
CA THR A 46 35.18 13.52 -60.21
C THR A 46 35.94 14.84 -60.35
N LEU A 47 35.85 15.74 -59.38
CA LEU A 47 36.59 17.01 -59.41
C LEU A 47 38.11 16.80 -59.33
N LEU A 48 38.58 15.72 -58.69
CA LEU A 48 40.01 15.36 -58.66
C LEU A 48 40.57 15.02 -60.05
N ALA A 49 39.73 14.57 -60.98
CA ALA A 49 40.12 14.14 -62.31
C ALA A 49 39.87 15.20 -63.41
N LEU A 50 39.27 16.35 -63.05
CA LEU A 50 38.81 17.35 -64.02
C LEU A 50 39.76 18.56 -64.14
N PRO A 51 39.97 19.11 -65.35
CA PRO A 51 40.63 20.40 -65.54
C PRO A 51 39.92 21.53 -64.79
N ALA A 52 40.70 22.46 -64.23
CA ALA A 52 40.18 23.56 -63.40
C ALA A 52 39.11 24.41 -64.10
N GLU A 53 39.24 24.60 -65.41
CA GLU A 53 38.32 25.36 -66.26
C GLU A 53 36.91 24.75 -66.34
N LEU A 54 36.81 23.42 -66.20
CA LEU A 54 35.54 22.70 -66.28
C LEU A 54 34.85 22.56 -64.92
N MET A 55 35.57 22.75 -63.80
CA MET A 55 35.02 22.58 -62.45
C MET A 55 33.72 23.38 -62.22
N PRO A 56 33.60 24.68 -62.56
CA PRO A 56 32.38 25.43 -62.31
C PRO A 56 31.14 24.87 -63.04
N VAL A 57 31.34 24.36 -64.26
CA VAL A 57 30.28 23.75 -65.08
C VAL A 57 29.79 22.45 -64.42
N TYR A 58 30.72 21.62 -63.95
CA TYR A 58 30.38 20.36 -63.29
C TYR A 58 29.74 20.56 -61.91
N ARG A 59 30.21 21.52 -61.10
CA ARG A 59 29.55 21.87 -59.83
C ARG A 59 28.08 22.25 -60.04
N LYS A 60 27.78 23.05 -61.07
CA LYS A 60 26.40 23.41 -61.43
C LYS A 60 25.58 22.18 -61.85
N LYS A 61 26.18 21.24 -62.58
CA LYS A 61 25.52 19.96 -62.95
C LYS A 61 25.23 19.11 -61.71
N TYR A 62 26.15 19.01 -60.75
CA TYR A 62 25.93 18.29 -59.50
C TYR A 62 24.82 18.90 -58.65
N ALA A 63 24.76 20.22 -58.53
CA ALA A 63 23.66 20.90 -57.86
C ALA A 63 22.31 20.61 -58.53
N THR A 64 22.27 20.57 -59.87
CA THR A 64 21.05 20.24 -60.63
C THR A 64 20.66 18.78 -60.41
N LEU A 65 21.64 17.86 -60.47
CA LEU A 65 21.45 16.44 -60.19
C LEU A 65 20.86 16.24 -58.79
N GLN A 66 21.38 16.94 -57.79
CA GLN A 66 20.89 16.88 -56.43
C GLN A 66 19.43 17.31 -56.31
N GLU A 67 19.04 18.41 -56.94
CA GLU A 67 17.65 18.86 -56.92
C GLU A 67 16.71 17.89 -57.63
N GLU A 68 17.12 17.29 -58.75
CA GLU A 68 16.30 16.28 -59.44
C GLU A 68 16.11 15.01 -58.59
N PHE A 69 17.18 14.48 -57.97
CA PHE A 69 17.06 13.33 -57.08
C PHE A 69 16.20 13.63 -55.85
N LYS A 70 16.32 14.83 -55.26
CA LYS A 70 15.44 15.25 -54.15
C LYS A 70 13.98 15.28 -54.56
N LYS A 71 13.66 15.79 -55.75
CA LYS A 71 12.28 15.82 -56.28
C LYS A 71 11.72 14.41 -56.43
N VAL A 72 12.48 13.51 -57.08
CA VAL A 72 12.07 12.11 -57.26
C VAL A 72 11.85 11.45 -55.91
N ALA A 73 12.82 11.53 -55.00
CA ALA A 73 12.71 10.94 -53.68
C ALA A 73 11.51 11.49 -52.88
N CYS A 74 11.23 12.80 -52.96
CA CYS A 74 10.08 13.37 -52.30
C CYS A 74 8.74 12.89 -52.89
N ALA A 75 8.69 12.56 -54.17
CA ALA A 75 7.49 11.98 -54.80
C ALA A 75 7.28 10.54 -54.30
N GLU A 76 8.31 9.70 -54.37
CA GLU A 76 8.25 8.31 -53.89
C GLU A 76 7.91 8.23 -52.40
N ILE A 77 8.51 9.09 -51.57
CA ILE A 77 8.23 9.12 -50.12
C ILE A 77 6.77 9.47 -49.84
N LYS A 78 6.14 10.32 -50.66
CA LYS A 78 4.71 10.63 -50.53
C LYS A 78 3.82 9.44 -50.85
N GLU A 79 4.23 8.58 -51.78
CA GLU A 79 3.47 7.36 -52.10
C GLU A 79 3.52 6.38 -50.93
N VAL A 80 4.68 6.23 -50.29
CA VAL A 80 4.87 5.33 -49.14
C VAL A 80 4.31 5.92 -47.83
N GLU A 81 4.08 7.23 -47.79
CA GLU A 81 3.57 7.94 -46.61
C GLU A 81 2.24 7.36 -46.11
N GLU A 82 1.35 7.02 -47.04
CA GLU A 82 0.03 6.46 -46.72
C GLU A 82 0.15 5.02 -46.20
N ASP A 83 1.01 4.20 -46.80
CA ASP A 83 1.24 2.82 -46.35
C ASP A 83 1.83 2.78 -44.93
N ILE A 84 2.76 3.70 -44.63
CA ILE A 84 3.32 3.84 -43.29
C ILE A 84 2.21 4.19 -42.29
N ARG A 85 1.37 5.18 -42.62
CA ARG A 85 0.27 5.58 -41.75
C ARG A 85 -0.69 4.44 -41.47
N GLN A 86 -1.06 3.67 -42.49
CA GLN A 86 -1.94 2.52 -42.33
C GLN A 86 -1.30 1.40 -41.51
N SER A 87 0.01 1.19 -41.65
CA SER A 87 0.75 0.17 -40.91
C SER A 87 0.82 0.45 -39.41
N PHE A 88 0.93 1.73 -39.03
CA PHE A 88 1.00 2.16 -37.63
C PHE A 88 -0.34 2.62 -37.06
N ALA A 89 -1.40 2.68 -37.87
CA ALA A 89 -2.72 3.08 -37.42
C ALA A 89 -3.23 2.12 -36.34
N ILE A 90 -3.56 2.70 -35.19
CA ILE A 90 -4.19 1.95 -34.10
C ILE A 90 -5.70 2.00 -34.30
N PRO A 91 -6.40 0.86 -34.35
CA PRO A 91 -7.84 0.86 -34.50
C PRO A 91 -8.53 1.55 -33.32
N LYS A 92 -9.45 2.48 -33.62
CA LYS A 92 -10.17 3.29 -32.61
C LYS A 92 -11.01 2.50 -31.60
N HIS A 93 -11.26 1.22 -31.87
CA HIS A 93 -12.02 0.33 -30.98
C HIS A 93 -11.13 -0.39 -29.96
N LEU A 94 -9.81 -0.23 -30.06
CA LEU A 94 -8.83 -0.94 -29.26
C LEU A 94 -8.40 -0.02 -28.12
N LEU A 95 -8.91 -0.28 -26.91
CA LEU A 95 -8.54 0.46 -25.71
C LEU A 95 -7.06 0.24 -25.41
N LEU A 96 -6.33 1.33 -25.14
CA LEU A 96 -4.93 1.23 -24.78
C LEU A 96 -4.78 0.59 -23.39
N PRO A 97 -3.65 -0.08 -23.09
CA PRO A 97 -3.44 -0.77 -21.82
C PRO A 97 -3.58 0.10 -20.56
N GLY A 98 -3.55 1.43 -20.69
CA GLY A 98 -3.80 2.40 -19.61
C GLY A 98 -5.25 2.90 -19.48
N GLU A 99 -6.09 2.73 -20.51
CA GLU A 99 -7.49 3.19 -20.54
C GLU A 99 -8.47 2.17 -19.96
N ASN A 100 -8.01 0.97 -19.59
CA ASN A 100 -8.85 -0.06 -18.97
C ASN A 100 -9.49 0.37 -17.63
N ASN A 101 -9.04 1.49 -17.04
CA ASN A 101 -9.56 2.03 -15.79
C ASN A 101 -10.45 3.27 -15.97
N ASP A 102 -10.60 3.81 -17.18
CA ASP A 102 -11.43 5.00 -17.45
C ASP A 102 -12.88 4.60 -17.78
N VAL A 103 -13.43 3.62 -17.05
CA VAL A 103 -14.89 3.53 -16.97
C VAL A 103 -15.32 4.75 -16.16
N PRO A 104 -16.07 5.71 -16.73
CA PRO A 104 -16.47 6.90 -16.00
C PRO A 104 -17.35 6.47 -14.82
N CYS A 105 -16.79 6.51 -13.62
CA CYS A 105 -17.53 6.27 -12.39
C CYS A 105 -18.51 7.43 -12.21
N PRO A 106 -19.83 7.17 -12.16
CA PRO A 106 -20.83 8.21 -11.95
C PRO A 106 -20.51 9.01 -10.68
N SER A 107 -20.67 10.33 -10.74
CA SER A 107 -20.43 11.21 -9.58
C SER A 107 -21.26 10.81 -8.34
N SER A 108 -22.41 10.17 -8.54
CA SER A 108 -23.24 9.60 -7.48
C SER A 108 -22.58 8.41 -6.76
N GLU A 109 -21.83 7.56 -7.48
CA GLU A 109 -21.10 6.44 -6.87
C GLU A 109 -19.91 6.94 -6.07
N ILE A 110 -19.20 7.95 -6.59
CA ILE A 110 -18.11 8.61 -5.86
C ILE A 110 -18.63 9.21 -4.55
N HIS A 111 -19.75 9.93 -4.59
CA HIS A 111 -20.35 10.53 -3.39
C HIS A 111 -20.82 9.46 -2.38
N ALA A 112 -21.39 8.36 -2.86
CA ALA A 112 -21.80 7.24 -1.99
C ALA A 112 -20.58 6.62 -1.28
N LEU A 113 -19.48 6.42 -2.00
CA LEU A 113 -18.23 5.91 -1.43
C LEU A 113 -17.63 6.88 -0.40
N GLU A 114 -17.68 8.19 -0.66
CA GLU A 114 -17.22 9.19 0.31
C GLU A 114 -18.05 9.19 1.60
N GLU A 115 -19.36 8.97 1.51
CA GLU A 115 -20.23 8.83 2.68
C GLU A 115 -19.93 7.54 3.45
N GLU A 116 -19.77 6.41 2.76
CA GLU A 116 -19.42 5.13 3.36
C GLU A 116 -18.07 5.18 4.09
N ILE A 117 -17.08 5.87 3.50
CA ILE A 117 -15.78 6.12 4.14
C ILE A 117 -15.96 6.92 5.43
N LYS A 118 -16.73 8.03 5.39
CA LYS A 118 -16.97 8.87 6.58
C LYS A 118 -17.70 8.11 7.69
N GLU A 119 -18.69 7.31 7.34
CA GLU A 119 -19.42 6.47 8.29
C GLU A 119 -18.49 5.43 8.93
N THR A 120 -17.70 4.74 8.11
CA THR A 120 -16.73 3.74 8.56
C THR A 120 -15.67 4.34 9.48
N GLU A 121 -15.15 5.52 9.18
CA GLU A 121 -14.21 6.24 10.06
C GLU A 121 -14.82 6.62 11.41
N SER A 122 -16.07 7.08 11.39
CA SER A 122 -16.82 7.43 12.62
C SER A 122 -17.00 6.19 13.50
N ASP A 123 -17.42 5.09 12.90
CA ASP A 123 -17.63 3.83 13.60
C ASP A 123 -16.34 3.21 14.11
N TYR A 124 -15.26 3.32 13.36
CA TYR A 124 -13.94 2.92 13.85
C TYR A 124 -13.53 3.69 15.11
N LYS A 125 -13.72 5.02 15.14
CA LYS A 125 -13.42 5.85 16.32
C LYS A 125 -14.25 5.43 17.54
N LYS A 126 -15.55 5.19 17.35
CA LYS A 126 -16.44 4.70 18.43
C LYS A 126 -16.00 3.34 18.96
N LYS A 127 -15.76 2.37 18.06
CA LYS A 127 -15.32 1.01 18.42
C LYS A 127 -13.96 1.03 19.13
N ARG A 128 -13.05 1.89 18.71
CA ARG A 128 -11.75 2.08 19.37
C ARG A 128 -11.89 2.64 20.78
N ALA A 129 -12.75 3.63 20.98
CA ALA A 129 -13.04 4.18 22.31
C ALA A 129 -13.70 3.13 23.22
N LEU A 130 -14.66 2.36 22.70
CA LEU A 130 -15.30 1.27 23.43
C LEU A 130 -14.31 0.19 23.84
N LYS A 131 -13.41 -0.22 22.93
CA LYS A 131 -12.34 -1.17 23.24
C LYS A 131 -11.49 -0.70 24.41
N TYR A 132 -11.08 0.57 24.41
CA TYR A 132 -10.29 1.14 25.51
C TYR A 132 -11.04 1.12 26.84
N LEU A 133 -12.35 1.44 26.84
CA LEU A 133 -13.18 1.35 28.05
C LEU A 133 -13.30 -0.08 28.57
N LEU A 134 -13.54 -1.06 27.68
CA LEU A 134 -13.60 -2.47 28.05
C LEU A 134 -12.28 -2.98 28.61
N GLU A 135 -11.14 -2.57 28.04
CA GLU A 135 -9.82 -2.91 28.58
C GLU A 135 -9.63 -2.37 30.00
N LYS A 136 -10.13 -1.16 30.28
CA LYS A 136 -10.12 -0.56 31.63
C LYS A 136 -11.04 -1.27 32.60
N GLU A 137 -12.22 -1.71 32.16
CA GLU A 137 -13.13 -2.49 33.00
C GLU A 137 -12.54 -3.86 33.36
N VAL A 138 -11.90 -4.54 32.41
CA VAL A 138 -11.20 -5.81 32.67
C VAL A 138 -10.08 -5.63 33.68
N GLU A 139 -9.27 -4.58 33.55
CA GLU A 139 -8.21 -4.24 34.52
C GLU A 139 -8.80 -3.99 35.92
N LEU A 140 -9.94 -3.30 36.00
CA LEU A 140 -10.62 -3.03 37.26
C LEU A 140 -11.16 -4.31 37.91
N VAL A 141 -11.79 -5.20 37.14
CA VAL A 141 -12.27 -6.50 37.63
C VAL A 141 -11.12 -7.35 38.15
N SER A 142 -10.01 -7.42 37.42
CA SER A 142 -8.81 -8.15 37.87
C SER A 142 -8.29 -7.62 39.21
N ASN A 143 -8.26 -6.30 39.40
CA ASN A 143 -7.87 -5.68 40.67
C ASN A 143 -8.86 -6.00 41.81
N LEU A 144 -10.15 -6.04 41.52
CA LEU A 144 -11.18 -6.40 42.51
C LEU A 144 -11.06 -7.88 42.93
N GLU A 145 -10.77 -8.79 42.01
CA GLU A 145 -10.54 -10.21 42.32
C GLU A 145 -9.34 -10.39 43.26
N GLU A 146 -8.24 -9.65 43.04
CA GLU A 146 -7.11 -9.67 43.96
C GLU A 146 -7.49 -9.19 45.37
N LEU A 147 -8.30 -8.12 45.46
CA LEU A 147 -8.77 -7.60 46.75
C LEU A 147 -9.70 -8.58 47.45
N LEU A 148 -10.59 -9.24 46.70
CA LEU A 148 -11.48 -10.28 47.22
C LEU A 148 -10.68 -11.46 47.79
N GLN A 149 -9.67 -11.94 47.06
CA GLN A 149 -8.79 -13.01 47.52
C GLN A 149 -8.05 -12.62 48.82
N ARG A 150 -7.61 -11.36 48.94
CA ARG A 150 -7.01 -10.85 50.18
C ARG A 150 -8.01 -10.82 51.32
N ALA A 151 -9.24 -10.36 51.08
CA ALA A 151 -10.30 -10.34 52.08
C ALA A 151 -10.66 -11.75 52.57
N GLU A 152 -10.77 -12.73 51.67
CA GLU A 152 -11.00 -14.13 52.01
C GLU A 152 -9.87 -14.73 52.85
N ASN A 153 -8.61 -14.40 52.51
CA ASN A 153 -7.45 -14.81 53.29
C ASN A 153 -7.47 -14.24 54.72
N VAL A 154 -7.86 -12.96 54.88
CA VAL A 154 -8.03 -12.33 56.19
C VAL A 154 -9.17 -12.99 56.96
N HIS A 155 -10.32 -13.21 56.32
CA HIS A 155 -11.47 -13.88 56.92
C HIS A 155 -11.11 -15.30 57.41
N SER A 156 -10.40 -16.06 56.59
CA SER A 156 -9.91 -17.40 56.93
C SER A 156 -8.96 -17.38 58.13
N LYS A 157 -8.08 -16.37 58.23
CA LYS A 157 -7.22 -16.18 59.38
C LYS A 157 -8.06 -15.88 60.63
N ILE A 158 -8.98 -14.93 60.57
CA ILE A 158 -9.86 -14.57 61.69
C ILE A 158 -10.62 -15.79 62.21
N LYS A 159 -11.19 -16.59 61.30
CA LYS A 159 -11.91 -17.83 61.64
C LYS A 159 -11.01 -18.81 62.40
N ARG A 160 -9.78 -19.05 61.93
CA ARG A 160 -8.80 -19.89 62.66
C ARG A 160 -8.49 -19.34 64.05
N TRP A 161 -8.32 -18.03 64.20
CA TRP A 161 -8.08 -17.40 65.51
C TRP A 161 -9.27 -17.60 66.46
N GLN A 162 -10.50 -17.51 65.96
CA GLN A 162 -11.71 -17.79 66.74
C GLN A 162 -11.76 -19.26 67.19
N GLU A 163 -11.50 -20.21 66.28
CA GLU A 163 -11.46 -21.65 66.58
C GLU A 163 -10.39 -22.00 67.63
N VAL A 164 -9.21 -21.38 67.55
CA VAL A 164 -8.14 -21.56 68.55
C VAL A 164 -8.54 -21.01 69.92
N ASN A 165 -9.11 -19.79 69.98
CA ASN A 165 -9.56 -19.19 71.23
C ASN A 165 -10.70 -19.98 71.88
N GLU A 166 -11.63 -20.52 71.09
CA GLU A 166 -12.70 -21.38 71.59
C GLU A 166 -12.15 -22.68 72.16
N SER A 167 -11.17 -23.30 71.49
CA SER A 167 -10.47 -24.49 72.00
C SER A 167 -9.72 -24.22 73.31
N ASP A 168 -9.00 -23.10 73.40
CA ASP A 168 -8.25 -22.74 74.62
C ASP A 168 -9.17 -22.43 75.80
N SER A 169 -10.28 -21.73 75.55
CA SER A 169 -11.34 -21.51 76.55
C SER A 169 -11.97 -22.82 77.03
N HIS A 170 -12.21 -23.76 76.10
CA HIS A 170 -12.76 -25.07 76.42
C HIS A 170 -11.78 -25.93 77.23
N LEU A 171 -10.47 -25.83 76.94
CA LEU A 171 -9.41 -26.50 77.68
C LEU A 171 -9.27 -25.92 79.10
N ALA A 172 -9.36 -24.59 79.24
CA ALA A 172 -9.34 -23.91 80.53
C ALA A 172 -10.52 -24.34 81.42
N LEU A 173 -11.74 -24.43 80.86
CA LEU A 173 -12.93 -24.91 81.57
C LEU A 173 -12.81 -26.38 82.01
N LEU A 174 -12.21 -27.24 81.17
CA LEU A 174 -11.96 -28.65 81.51
C LEU A 174 -10.94 -28.78 82.65
N ASN A 175 -9.89 -27.97 82.64
CA ASN A 175 -8.90 -27.95 83.71
C ASN A 175 -9.51 -27.45 85.03
N LEU A 176 -10.34 -26.39 84.97
CA LEU A 176 -11.07 -25.89 86.14
C LEU A 176 -12.00 -26.97 86.75
N ARG A 177 -12.70 -27.74 85.90
CA ARG A 177 -13.56 -28.86 86.32
C ARG A 177 -12.75 -29.97 86.99
N LYS A 178 -11.59 -30.33 86.45
CA LYS A 178 -10.70 -31.34 87.05
C LYS A 178 -10.20 -30.89 88.43
N ASP A 179 -9.83 -29.62 88.58
CA ASP A 179 -9.36 -29.08 89.86
C ASP A 179 -10.47 -29.01 90.92
N LEU A 180 -11.70 -28.64 90.52
CA LEU A 180 -12.87 -28.69 91.39
C LEU A 180 -13.17 -30.12 91.86
N LEU A 181 -13.13 -31.10 90.97
CA LEU A 181 -13.32 -32.52 91.31
C LEU A 181 -12.24 -33.01 92.29
N LYS A 182 -10.97 -32.67 92.06
CA LYS A 182 -9.88 -32.99 93.00
C LYS A 182 -10.13 -32.39 94.39
N LYS A 183 -10.55 -31.11 94.46
CA LYS A 183 -10.89 -30.46 95.73
C LYS A 183 -12.07 -31.14 96.44
N MET A 184 -13.10 -31.56 95.70
CA MET A 184 -14.25 -32.27 96.28
C MET A 184 -13.86 -33.65 96.83
N VAL A 185 -13.03 -34.41 96.12
CA VAL A 185 -12.51 -35.71 96.61
C VAL A 185 -11.66 -35.52 97.87
N LEU A 186 -10.83 -34.48 97.92
CA LEU A 186 -10.06 -34.10 99.11
C LEU A 186 -10.95 -33.70 100.30
N LEU A 187 -12.07 -33.03 100.06
CA LEU A 187 -13.04 -32.70 101.11
C LEU A 187 -13.76 -33.95 101.62
N GLN A 188 -14.15 -34.86 100.72
CA GLN A 188 -14.78 -36.13 101.10
C GLN A 188 -13.81 -37.05 101.86
N SER A 189 -12.54 -37.09 101.48
CA SER A 189 -11.53 -37.86 102.21
C SER A 189 -11.27 -37.26 103.60
N LYS A 190 -11.19 -35.92 103.73
CA LYS A 190 -11.10 -35.25 105.04
C LYS A 190 -12.33 -35.52 105.93
N HIS A 191 -13.54 -35.54 105.37
CA HIS A 191 -14.74 -35.89 106.14
C HIS A 191 -14.74 -37.35 106.61
N LYS A 192 -14.18 -38.27 105.81
CA LYS A 192 -14.06 -39.69 106.19
C LYS A 192 -13.13 -39.94 107.38
N TYR A 193 -12.19 -39.02 107.65
CA TYR A 193 -11.28 -39.07 108.81
C TYR A 193 -11.79 -38.27 110.02
N MET A 194 -12.91 -37.56 109.90
CA MET A 194 -13.56 -36.85 111.02
C MET A 194 -14.74 -37.63 111.64
N ILE A 195 -15.09 -38.79 111.09
CA ILE A 195 -16.05 -39.73 111.67
C ILE A 195 -15.24 -40.90 112.26
N LYS A 196 -14.64 -40.66 113.43
CA LYS A 196 -14.20 -41.68 114.39
C LYS A 196 -14.17 -41.06 115.77
#